data_AF-A0A9D8C2X4-F1
#
_entry.id   AF-A0A9D8C2X4-F1
#
_cell.length_a   1.000
_cell.length_b   1.000
_cell.length_c   1.000
_cell.angle_alpha   90.00
_cell.angle_beta   90.00
_cell.angle_gamma   90.00
#
_symmetry.space_group_name_H-M   'P 1'
#
loop_
_entity.id
_entity.type
_entity.pdbx_description
1 polymer ?
#
loop_
_entity_poly.entity_id
_entity_poly.type
_entity_poly.pdbx_seq_one_letter_code
_entity_poly.pdbx_strand_id
1 'polypeptide(L)'
;MTVAQGVHGRRRVGPGESFWQFRRYEQGDAATVIDWRQSAKSDRLFVRQQEWEAAQSVWLWRDNSPSMHFRSNFAPTQKVDRATLLLVALAALLVRGGERIALLGEGRLPGSGRGALTRVA
;
A
#
# COMPACT_ATOMS: atom_id res chain seq x y z
N MET A 1 24.85 1.88 8.81
CA MET A 1 23.88 2.82 9.40
C MET A 1 22.80 3.07 8.35
N THR A 2 21.67 2.37 8.44
CA THR A 2 20.53 2.64 7.56
C THR A 2 19.27 2.62 8.41
N VAL A 3 18.93 3.79 8.93
CA VAL A 3 17.61 4.07 9.46
C VAL A 3 16.77 4.57 8.29
N ALA A 4 15.68 3.87 8.00
CA ALA A 4 14.55 4.42 7.25
C ALA A 4 13.27 3.88 7.90
N GLN A 5 13.01 4.32 9.14
CA GLN A 5 11.67 4.31 9.71
C GLN A 5 10.91 5.49 9.10
N GLY A 6 10.28 5.23 7.95
CA GLY A 6 9.25 6.09 7.36
C GLY A 6 7.90 5.75 7.99
N VAL A 7 7.32 6.74 8.65
CA VAL A 7 6.17 6.65 9.55
C VAL A 7 4.87 6.28 8.83
N HIS A 8 4.41 5.04 9.01
CA HIS A 8 2.99 4.73 9.21
C HIS A 8 2.87 3.67 10.31
N GLY A 9 3.09 4.14 11.54
CA GLY A 9 3.02 3.34 12.74
C GLY A 9 1.59 2.93 13.05
N ARG A 10 1.15 1.78 12.54
CA ARG A 10 0.07 1.02 13.17
C ARG A 10 0.27 -0.48 12.96
N ARG A 11 1.34 -1.00 13.57
CA ARG A 11 1.48 -2.44 13.85
C ARG A 11 0.37 -2.87 14.82
N ARG A 12 -0.77 -3.30 14.29
CA ARG A 12 -1.81 -4.03 15.04
C ARG A 12 -1.89 -5.44 14.48
N VAL A 13 -2.04 -6.45 15.35
CA VAL A 13 -2.19 -7.85 14.94
C VAL A 13 -3.52 -8.03 14.19
N GLY A 14 -3.52 -8.69 13.02
CA GLY A 14 -4.72 -8.95 12.23
C GLY A 14 -4.45 -9.83 11.00
N PRO A 15 -5.49 -10.23 10.24
CA PRO A 15 -5.36 -11.14 9.10
C PRO A 15 -4.69 -10.42 7.90
N GLY A 16 -3.47 -10.81 7.56
CA GLY A 16 -2.67 -10.25 6.45
C GLY A 16 -1.95 -11.37 5.67
N GLU A 17 -1.50 -11.17 4.44
CA GLU A 17 -0.93 -12.28 3.65
C GLU A 17 0.58 -12.52 3.90
N SER A 18 1.29 -11.52 4.43
CA SER A 18 2.74 -11.57 4.64
C SER A 18 3.10 -12.31 5.93
N PHE A 19 4.01 -13.29 5.85
CA PHE A 19 4.49 -14.03 7.03
C PHE A 19 5.41 -13.16 7.89
N TRP A 20 5.07 -12.97 9.17
CA TRP A 20 5.89 -12.22 10.13
C TRP A 20 6.83 -13.14 10.91
N GLN A 21 6.27 -14.03 11.73
CA GLN A 21 7.03 -15.01 12.52
C GLN A 21 6.14 -16.18 12.95
N PHE A 22 6.76 -17.28 13.36
CA PHE A 22 6.07 -18.31 14.14
C PHE A 22 6.10 -17.92 15.62
N ARG A 23 4.95 -18.02 16.30
CA ARG A 23 4.90 -18.00 17.76
C ARG A 23 4.34 -19.32 18.29
N ARG A 24 4.55 -19.58 19.57
CA ARG A 24 3.87 -20.70 20.24
C ARG A 24 2.38 -20.40 20.34
N TYR A 25 1.57 -21.45 20.19
CA TYR A 25 0.15 -21.43 20.49
C TYR A 25 -0.10 -21.05 21.95
N GLU A 26 -1.07 -20.18 22.18
CA GLU A 26 -1.57 -19.81 23.51
C GLU A 26 -3.07 -20.12 23.64
N GLN A 27 -3.53 -20.36 24.87
CA GLN A 27 -4.96 -20.52 25.12
C GLN A 27 -5.72 -19.26 24.71
N GLY A 28 -6.60 -19.38 23.72
CA GLY A 28 -7.32 -18.27 23.10
C GLY A 28 -7.10 -18.19 21.58
N ASP A 29 -6.07 -18.87 21.06
CA ASP A 29 -5.83 -18.95 19.63
C ASP A 29 -6.81 -19.91 18.94
N ALA A 30 -7.33 -19.51 17.79
CA ALA A 30 -8.17 -20.37 16.99
C ALA A 30 -7.36 -21.56 16.44
N ALA A 31 -7.92 -22.77 16.48
CA ALA A 31 -7.25 -23.94 15.92
C ALA A 31 -6.94 -23.81 14.40
N THR A 32 -7.69 -22.95 13.70
CA THR A 32 -7.52 -22.69 12.27
C THR A 32 -6.23 -21.94 11.92
N VAL A 33 -5.60 -21.25 12.87
CA VAL A 33 -4.35 -20.51 12.64
C VAL A 33 -3.09 -21.33 12.98
N ILE A 34 -3.26 -22.58 13.43
CA ILE A 34 -2.17 -23.51 13.73
C ILE A 34 -1.50 -23.92 12.42
N ASP A 35 -0.18 -23.74 12.36
CA ASP A 35 0.63 -24.29 11.28
C ASP A 35 1.03 -25.72 11.64
N TRP A 36 0.28 -26.69 11.12
CA TRP A 36 0.53 -28.11 11.36
C TRP A 36 1.89 -28.58 10.83
N ARG A 37 2.38 -27.97 9.75
CA ARG A 37 3.65 -28.36 9.12
C ARG A 37 4.85 -27.94 9.96
N GLN A 38 4.79 -26.75 10.57
CA GLN A 38 5.80 -26.29 11.51
C GLN A 38 5.68 -27.01 12.85
N SER A 39 4.45 -27.24 13.31
CA SER A 39 4.19 -27.97 14.57
C SER A 39 4.66 -29.42 14.49
N ALA A 40 4.56 -30.11 13.36
CA ALA A 40 5.03 -31.49 13.21
C ALA A 40 6.56 -31.67 13.38
N LYS A 41 7.34 -30.57 13.37
CA LYS A 41 8.80 -30.61 13.57
C LYS A 41 9.21 -30.56 15.04
N SER A 42 8.27 -30.44 15.98
CA SER A 42 8.52 -30.29 17.41
C SER A 42 7.33 -30.78 18.26
N ASP A 43 7.51 -31.05 19.54
CA ASP A 43 6.40 -31.37 20.47
C ASP A 43 5.56 -30.13 20.87
N ARG A 44 5.63 -29.04 20.10
CA ARG A 44 4.97 -27.77 20.40
C ARG A 44 4.14 -27.29 19.23
N LEU A 45 2.94 -26.78 19.54
CA LEU A 45 2.08 -26.14 18.56
C LEU A 45 2.58 -24.73 18.25
N PHE A 46 2.68 -24.43 16.96
CA PHE A 46 3.06 -23.14 16.43
C PHE A 46 1.91 -22.52 15.65
N VAL A 47 1.71 -21.23 15.87
CA VAL A 47 0.77 -20.38 15.13
C VAL A 47 1.58 -19.48 14.20
N ARG A 48 1.12 -19.38 12.96
CA ARG A 48 1.71 -18.47 11.96
C ARG A 48 1.19 -17.06 12.21
N GLN A 49 2.04 -16.13 12.64
CA GLN A 49 1.67 -14.71 12.69
C GLN A 49 1.86 -14.07 11.31
N GLN A 50 0.84 -13.35 10.89
CA GLN A 50 0.86 -12.57 9.67
C GLN A 50 1.17 -11.10 10.00
N GLU A 51 2.00 -10.45 9.19
CA GLU A 51 2.28 -9.02 9.30
C GLU A 51 1.07 -8.25 8.77
N TRP A 52 0.64 -7.25 9.54
CA TRP A 52 -0.49 -6.41 9.19
C TRP A 52 0.00 -5.23 8.35
N GLU A 53 -0.15 -5.33 7.03
CA GLU A 53 -0.10 -4.18 6.15
C GLU A 53 -1.55 -3.71 5.93
N ALA A 54 -2.03 -2.80 6.77
CA ALA A 54 -3.29 -2.12 6.47
C ALA A 54 -3.07 -1.05 5.41
N ALA A 55 -3.03 -1.52 4.16
CA ALA A 55 -3.11 -0.67 3.00
C ALA A 55 -4.30 0.28 3.12
N GLN A 56 -4.02 1.57 3.26
CA GLN A 56 -4.99 2.63 3.15
C GLN A 56 -5.42 2.77 1.69
N SER A 57 -6.63 3.29 1.52
CA SER A 57 -7.18 3.61 0.21
C SER A 57 -7.09 5.11 -0.03
N VAL A 58 -6.37 5.49 -1.07
CA VAL A 58 -6.11 6.90 -1.43
C VAL A 58 -6.71 7.20 -2.80
N TRP A 59 -7.56 8.22 -2.84
CA TRP A 59 -8.07 8.77 -4.10
C TRP A 59 -7.21 9.94 -4.53
N LEU A 60 -6.69 9.86 -5.74
CA LEU A 60 -5.87 10.89 -6.35
C LEU A 60 -6.71 11.68 -7.34
N TRP A 61 -6.51 12.98 -7.36
CA TRP A 61 -7.19 13.88 -8.29
C TRP A 61 -6.25 15.00 -8.72
N ARG A 62 -6.39 15.42 -9.97
CA ARG A 62 -5.70 16.56 -10.55
C ARG A 62 -6.73 17.44 -11.23
N ASP A 63 -6.65 18.75 -10.99
CA ASP A 63 -7.54 19.72 -11.63
C ASP A 63 -7.40 19.67 -13.15
N ASN A 64 -8.53 19.66 -13.86
CA ASN A 64 -8.62 19.70 -15.32
C ASN A 64 -9.32 20.97 -15.83
N SER A 65 -9.45 22.00 -14.97
CA SER A 65 -9.99 23.29 -15.37
C SER A 65 -9.14 23.93 -16.48
N PRO A 66 -9.72 24.81 -17.33
CA PRO A 66 -8.98 25.51 -18.38
C PRO A 66 -7.74 26.28 -17.88
N SER A 67 -7.74 26.69 -16.61
CA SER A 67 -6.62 27.38 -15.97
C SER A 67 -5.33 26.54 -15.92
N MET A 68 -5.45 25.21 -16.01
CA MET A 68 -4.33 24.27 -15.97
C MET A 68 -3.54 24.22 -17.29
N HIS A 69 -4.09 24.77 -18.39
CA HIS A 69 -3.35 24.95 -19.64
C HIS A 69 -2.41 26.16 -19.64
N PHE A 70 -2.41 26.94 -18.56
CA PHE A 70 -1.47 28.04 -18.41
C PHE A 70 -0.02 27.54 -18.39
N ARG A 71 0.85 28.25 -19.12
CA ARG A 71 2.30 28.11 -19.12
C ARG A 71 2.91 29.50 -18.93
N SER A 72 3.83 29.66 -17.99
CA SER A 72 4.57 30.92 -17.85
C SER A 72 5.66 31.01 -18.92
N ASN A 73 6.08 32.24 -19.26
CA ASN A 73 7.17 32.45 -20.23
C ASN A 73 8.51 31.82 -19.81
N PHE A 74 8.69 31.56 -18.51
CA PHE A 74 9.89 30.96 -17.94
C PHE A 74 9.80 29.44 -17.76
N ALA A 75 8.65 28.83 -18.01
CA ALA A 75 8.43 27.40 -17.82
C ALA A 75 8.31 26.68 -19.18
N PRO A 76 8.99 25.54 -19.37
CA PRO A 76 8.93 24.79 -20.62
C PRO A 76 7.60 24.01 -20.80
N THR A 77 6.83 23.81 -19.73
CA THR A 77 5.63 22.94 -19.71
C THR A 77 4.41 23.66 -19.13
N GLN A 78 3.21 23.20 -19.47
CA GLN A 78 1.97 23.71 -18.87
C GLN A 78 1.85 23.23 -17.41
N LYS A 79 0.99 23.91 -16.62
CA LYS A 79 0.67 23.48 -15.25
C LYS A 79 0.13 22.05 -15.22
N VAL A 80 -0.69 21.68 -16.19
CA VAL A 80 -1.29 20.34 -16.31
C VAL A 80 -0.26 19.24 -16.45
N ASP A 81 0.81 19.47 -17.23
CA ASP A 81 1.88 18.48 -17.43
C ASP A 81 2.62 18.24 -16.11
N ARG A 82 2.94 19.32 -15.40
CA ARG A 82 3.62 19.26 -14.10
C ARG A 82 2.76 18.56 -13.05
N ALA A 83 1.47 18.87 -13.01
CA ALA A 83 0.52 18.25 -12.10
C ALA A 83 0.33 16.76 -12.39
N THR A 84 0.30 16.37 -13.66
CA THR A 84 0.22 14.95 -14.09
C THR A 84 1.46 14.20 -13.66
N LEU A 85 2.66 14.77 -13.86
CA LEU A 85 3.91 14.16 -13.40
C LEU A 85 3.92 13.94 -11.88
N LEU A 86 3.51 14.95 -11.11
CA LEU A 86 3.43 14.84 -9.65
C LEU A 86 2.42 13.78 -9.21
N LEU A 87 1.28 13.70 -9.89
CA LEU A 87 0.24 12.73 -9.59
C LEU A 87 0.73 11.28 -9.84
N VAL A 88 1.40 11.03 -10.97
CA VAL A 88 2.00 9.72 -11.29
C VAL A 88 3.13 9.38 -10.31
N ALA A 89 3.97 10.35 -9.94
CA ALA A 89 5.03 10.14 -8.97
C ALA A 89 4.47 9.79 -7.58
N LEU A 90 3.43 10.49 -7.13
CA LEU A 90 2.74 10.21 -5.86
C LEU A 90 2.09 8.83 -5.88
N ALA A 91 1.40 8.47 -6.97
CA ALA A 91 0.84 7.14 -7.18
C ALA A 91 1.90 6.04 -7.07
N ALA A 92 3.08 6.24 -7.67
CA ALA A 92 4.17 5.29 -7.61
C ALA A 92 4.71 5.11 -6.18
N LEU A 93 4.82 6.20 -5.41
CA LEU A 93 5.24 6.16 -4.01
C LEU A 93 4.23 5.44 -3.12
N LEU A 94 2.94 5.72 -3.29
CA LEU A 94 1.85 5.08 -2.54
C LEU A 94 1.79 3.57 -2.83
N VAL A 95 1.86 3.18 -4.10
CA VAL A 95 1.90 1.75 -4.48
C VAL A 95 3.13 1.06 -3.90
N ARG A 96 4.29 1.73 -3.90
CA ARG A 96 5.52 1.19 -3.27
C ARG A 96 5.39 1.06 -1.75
N GLY A 97 4.60 1.92 -1.12
CA GLY A 97 4.26 1.86 0.31
C GLY A 97 3.21 0.81 0.67
N GLY A 98 2.70 0.05 -0.30
CA GLY A 98 1.65 -0.95 -0.07
C GLY A 98 0.23 -0.37 -0.09
N GLU A 99 0.06 0.92 -0.39
CA GLU A 99 -1.24 1.59 -0.40
C GLU A 99 -2.06 1.23 -1.65
N ARG A 100 -3.39 1.35 -1.54
CA ARG A 100 -4.33 1.20 -2.65
C ARG A 100 -4.65 2.57 -3.22
N ILE A 101 -4.60 2.70 -4.55
CA ILE A 101 -4.84 3.98 -5.24
C ILE A 101 -5.97 3.89 -6.27
N ALA A 102 -6.70 4.99 -6.45
CA ALA A 102 -7.65 5.20 -7.53
C ALA A 102 -7.65 6.67 -8.00
N LEU A 103 -7.99 6.92 -9.26
CA LEU A 103 -8.30 8.25 -9.75
C LEU A 103 -9.74 8.62 -9.41
N LEU A 104 -9.93 9.80 -8.83
CA LEU A 104 -11.24 10.34 -8.51
C LEU A 104 -11.98 10.71 -9.81
N GLY A 105 -13.21 10.22 -9.95
CA GLY A 105 -14.07 10.50 -11.11
C GLY A 105 -14.13 9.39 -12.17
N GLU A 106 -13.25 8.38 -12.11
CA GLU A 106 -13.27 7.25 -13.05
C GLU A 106 -14.27 6.13 -12.67
N GLY A 107 -14.96 6.23 -11.53
CA GLY A 107 -15.89 5.21 -11.05
C GLY A 107 -15.23 3.90 -10.63
N ARG A 108 -13.90 3.89 -10.43
CA ARG A 108 -13.13 2.68 -10.10
C ARG A 108 -12.80 2.61 -8.62
N LEU A 109 -12.73 1.39 -8.10
CA LEU A 109 -12.27 1.13 -6.74
C LEU A 109 -10.73 1.21 -6.62
N PRO A 110 -10.20 1.65 -5.48
CA PRO A 110 -8.78 1.63 -5.18
C PRO A 110 -8.16 0.23 -5.36
N GLY A 111 -7.08 0.15 -6.13
CA GLY A 111 -6.34 -1.09 -6.36
C GLY A 111 -4.88 -0.96 -5.92
N SER A 112 -4.22 -2.09 -5.70
CA SER A 112 -2.80 -2.17 -5.34
C SER A 112 -1.93 -2.61 -6.52
N GLY A 113 -0.61 -2.42 -6.38
CA GLY A 113 0.39 -2.96 -7.29
C GLY A 113 0.52 -2.22 -8.64
N ARG A 114 1.29 -2.82 -9.57
CA ARG A 114 1.63 -2.22 -10.86
C ARG A 114 0.42 -1.92 -11.74
N GLY A 115 -0.60 -2.79 -11.71
CA GLY A 115 -1.83 -2.59 -12.48
C GLY A 115 -2.63 -1.37 -12.02
N ALA A 116 -2.48 -0.93 -10.76
CA ALA A 116 -3.06 0.32 -10.30
C ALA A 116 -2.29 1.53 -10.82
N LEU A 117 -0.96 1.47 -10.86
CA LEU A 117 -0.11 2.54 -11.36
C LEU A 117 -0.27 2.80 -12.86
N THR A 118 -0.40 1.74 -13.67
CA THR A 118 -0.62 1.87 -15.13
C THR A 118 -1.97 2.49 -15.49
N ARG A 119 -2.90 2.60 -14.54
CA ARG A 119 -4.18 3.30 -14.75
C ARG A 119 -4.08 4.80 -14.49
N VAL A 120 -3.00 5.23 -13.84
CA VAL A 120 -2.77 6.62 -13.46
C VAL A 120 -1.85 7.35 -14.47
N ALA A 121 -1.00 6.58 -15.16
CA ALA A 121 -0.11 7.05 -16.22
C ALA A 121 -0.84 7.11 -17.56
#